data_AF-A0A183E5N0-F1
#
_entry.id   AF-A0A183E5N0-F1
#
_cell.length_a   1.000
_cell.length_b   1.000
_cell.length_c   1.000
_cell.angle_alpha   90.00
_cell.angle_beta   90.00
_cell.angle_gamma   90.00
#
_symmetry.space_group_name_H-M   'P 1'
#
loop_
_entity.id
_entity.type
_entity.pdbx_description
1 polymer ?
#
loop_
_entity_poly.entity_id
_entity_poly.type
_entity_poly.pdbx_seq_one_letter_code
_entity_poly.pdbx_strand_id
1 'polypeptide(L)'
;MYVIIFSLIERNEVYPRNANDATKTTKQRNNLLESFFARSKDDPILDEEADGAEESLNKIGELKAKYHFGDYGSYKDMLKYMRTIEFYYPHITKLIRIGLSHEDAPIEGLKIGYPIHDTSKRAFWIDGNIHAREWASSHTALYFINQAHRFRAFSLLIQTFNF
;
A
#
# COMPACT_ATOMS: atom_id res chain seq x y z
N MET A 1 -5.70 2.77 21.39
CA MET A 1 -5.22 3.04 20.01
C MET A 1 -4.76 1.76 19.32
N TYR A 2 -3.73 1.07 19.83
CA TYR A 2 -3.27 -0.22 19.30
C TYR A 2 -4.36 -1.30 19.18
N VAL A 3 -5.25 -1.41 20.19
CA VAL A 3 -6.37 -2.38 20.17
C VAL A 3 -7.34 -2.12 19.00
N ILE A 4 -7.58 -0.85 18.64
CA ILE A 4 -8.51 -0.49 17.57
C ILE A 4 -7.92 -0.83 16.20
N ILE A 5 -6.63 -0.55 16.01
CA ILE A 5 -5.91 -0.84 14.76
C ILE A 5 -5.86 -2.35 14.52
N PHE A 6 -5.50 -3.15 15.53
CA PHE A 6 -5.42 -4.60 15.39
C PHE A 6 -6.79 -5.21 15.02
N SER A 7 -7.87 -4.77 15.68
CA SER A 7 -9.22 -5.21 15.34
C SER A 7 -9.70 -4.72 13.96
N LEU A 8 -9.15 -3.64 13.41
CA LEU A 8 -9.44 -3.21 12.04
C LEU A 8 -8.73 -4.10 11.01
N ILE A 9 -7.51 -4.54 11.31
CA ILE A 9 -6.74 -5.45 10.46
C ILE A 9 -7.41 -6.82 10.41
N GLU A 10 -7.77 -7.41 11.56
CA GLU A 10 -8.49 -8.69 11.58
C GLU A 10 -9.79 -8.61 10.78
N ARG A 11 -10.52 -7.49 10.88
CA ARG A 11 -11.72 -7.27 10.06
C ARG A 11 -11.41 -7.17 8.56
N ASN A 12 -10.24 -6.67 8.17
CA ASN A 12 -9.90 -6.51 6.75
C ASN A 12 -9.28 -7.78 6.14
N GLU A 13 -8.56 -8.57 6.92
CA GLU A 13 -7.82 -9.76 6.45
C GLU A 13 -8.53 -11.09 6.75
N VAL A 14 -9.26 -11.21 7.87
CA VAL A 14 -9.89 -12.47 8.34
C VAL A 14 -11.38 -12.55 8.03
N TYR A 15 -12.10 -11.41 8.10
CA TYR A 15 -13.54 -11.34 7.88
C TYR A 15 -13.90 -10.37 6.74
N PRO A 16 -13.69 -10.73 5.47
CA PRO A 16 -14.04 -9.86 4.35
C PRO A 16 -15.53 -9.48 4.41
N ARG A 17 -15.82 -8.18 4.21
CA ARG A 17 -17.20 -7.63 4.19
C ARG A 17 -18.11 -8.50 3.29
N ASN A 18 -19.22 -8.97 3.85
CA ASN A 18 -20.21 -9.81 3.17
C ASN A 18 -20.64 -9.23 1.80
N ALA A 19 -20.62 -10.08 0.77
CA ALA A 19 -20.83 -9.74 -0.64
C ALA A 19 -22.25 -9.24 -1.00
N ASN A 20 -23.20 -9.29 -0.07
CA ASN A 20 -24.60 -8.92 -0.35
C ASN A 20 -24.85 -7.41 -0.40
N ASP A 21 -23.93 -6.60 0.13
CA ASP A 21 -23.90 -5.13 -0.06
C ASP A 21 -23.10 -4.71 -1.32
N ALA A 22 -22.45 -5.66 -2.00
CA ALA A 22 -21.46 -5.36 -3.04
C ALA A 22 -22.07 -4.80 -4.34
N THR A 23 -23.36 -4.96 -4.62
CA THR A 23 -23.95 -4.51 -5.89
C THR A 23 -24.04 -2.98 -6.03
N LYS A 24 -24.25 -2.25 -4.93
CA LYS A 24 -24.14 -0.76 -4.92
C LYS A 24 -22.68 -0.30 -4.89
N THR A 25 -21.82 -1.03 -4.19
CA THR A 25 -20.39 -0.71 -4.02
C THR A 25 -19.57 -1.00 -5.27
N THR A 26 -19.95 -1.97 -6.11
CA THR A 26 -19.26 -2.29 -7.38
C THR A 26 -19.46 -1.18 -8.41
N LYS A 27 -20.66 -0.60 -8.51
CA LYS A 27 -20.90 0.54 -9.41
C LYS A 27 -20.16 1.79 -8.93
N GLN A 28 -20.10 2.02 -7.61
CA GLN A 28 -19.27 3.08 -7.02
C GLN A 28 -17.77 2.81 -7.16
N ARG A 29 -17.30 1.56 -7.00
CA ARG A 29 -15.90 1.15 -7.25
C ARG A 29 -15.54 1.36 -8.69
N ASN A 30 -16.40 0.99 -9.64
CA ASN A 30 -16.13 1.16 -11.05
C ASN A 30 -16.11 2.64 -11.43
N ASN A 31 -17.02 3.46 -10.89
CA ASN A 31 -16.98 4.90 -11.10
C ASN A 31 -15.77 5.56 -10.41
N LEU A 32 -15.37 5.06 -9.24
CA LEU A 32 -14.19 5.51 -8.52
C LEU A 32 -12.94 5.13 -9.31
N LEU A 33 -12.79 3.87 -9.73
CA LEU A 33 -11.72 3.34 -10.56
C LEU A 33 -11.65 4.09 -11.90
N GLU A 34 -12.77 4.33 -12.58
CA GLU A 34 -12.84 5.14 -13.81
C GLU A 34 -12.38 6.58 -13.54
N SER A 35 -12.85 7.22 -12.47
CA SER A 35 -12.38 8.55 -12.09
C SER A 35 -10.92 8.58 -11.64
N PHE A 36 -10.41 7.45 -11.15
CA PHE A 36 -9.05 7.23 -10.69
C PHE A 36 -8.10 7.07 -11.89
N PHE A 37 -8.47 6.25 -12.87
CA PHE A 37 -7.77 6.11 -14.15
C PHE A 37 -7.87 7.38 -15.00
N ALA A 38 -9.00 8.10 -14.95
CA ALA A 38 -9.14 9.40 -15.60
C ALA A 38 -8.26 10.48 -14.95
N ARG A 39 -8.03 10.43 -13.63
CA ARG A 39 -7.14 11.35 -12.89
C ARG A 39 -5.66 10.95 -12.98
N SER A 40 -5.37 9.71 -13.37
CA SER A 40 -4.03 9.15 -13.59
C SER A 40 -3.51 9.35 -15.02
N LYS A 41 -4.28 9.98 -15.93
CA LYS A 41 -3.90 10.16 -17.34
C LYS A 41 -2.64 10.99 -17.57
N ASP A 42 -2.24 11.79 -16.59
CA ASP A 42 -1.00 12.59 -16.63
C ASP A 42 0.22 11.82 -16.09
N ASP A 43 0.04 10.56 -15.68
CA ASP A 43 1.12 9.73 -15.15
C ASP A 43 1.75 8.86 -16.26
N PRO A 44 3.09 8.72 -16.31
CA PRO A 44 3.81 7.90 -17.29
C PRO A 44 3.55 6.38 -17.17
N ILE A 45 2.52 5.99 -16.42
CA ILE A 45 2.16 4.64 -15.98
C ILE A 45 1.42 3.85 -17.07
N LEU A 46 0.82 4.52 -18.07
CA LEU A 46 -0.13 3.88 -19.00
C LEU A 46 0.48 2.91 -20.04
N ASP A 47 1.81 2.93 -20.21
CA ASP A 47 2.50 2.08 -21.20
C ASP A 47 3.29 0.92 -20.56
N GLU A 48 3.32 0.81 -19.22
CA GLU A 48 4.09 -0.22 -18.51
C GLU A 48 3.21 -1.31 -17.90
N GLU A 49 3.53 -2.58 -18.18
CA GLU A 49 2.84 -3.74 -17.61
C GLU A 49 3.32 -4.03 -16.18
N ALA A 50 2.41 -4.50 -15.32
CA ALA A 50 2.73 -4.92 -13.96
C ALA A 50 3.66 -6.15 -13.95
N ASP A 51 4.48 -6.29 -12.91
CA ASP A 51 5.43 -7.41 -12.83
C ASP A 51 4.72 -8.76 -12.65
N GLY A 52 5.22 -9.80 -13.33
CA GLY A 52 4.77 -11.18 -13.14
C GLY A 52 5.30 -11.84 -11.86
N ALA A 53 4.56 -12.82 -11.32
CA ALA A 53 4.79 -13.41 -10.00
C ALA A 53 6.19 -14.00 -9.76
N GLU A 54 6.73 -14.77 -10.70
CA GLU A 54 8.06 -15.41 -10.52
C GLU A 54 9.22 -14.42 -10.62
N GLU A 55 9.05 -13.32 -11.35
CA GLU A 55 10.08 -12.30 -11.55
C GLU A 55 10.13 -11.28 -10.39
N SER A 56 9.03 -11.16 -9.64
CA SER A 56 8.83 -10.13 -8.62
C SER A 56 9.92 -10.12 -7.53
N LEU A 57 10.41 -11.30 -7.12
CA LEU A 57 11.49 -11.39 -6.13
C LEU A 57 12.87 -10.98 -6.68
N ASN A 58 13.12 -11.20 -7.97
CA ASN A 58 14.40 -10.89 -8.60
C ASN A 58 14.58 -9.38 -8.85
N LYS A 59 13.47 -8.65 -8.94
CA LYS A 59 13.40 -7.20 -9.11
C LYS A 59 13.55 -6.40 -7.81
N ILE A 60 13.64 -7.07 -6.66
CA ILE A 60 14.00 -6.43 -5.37
C ILE A 60 15.45 -5.88 -5.52
N GLY A 61 15.55 -4.57 -5.69
CA GLY A 61 16.77 -3.86 -6.09
C GLY A 61 16.55 -2.75 -7.11
N GLU A 62 15.55 -2.89 -7.99
CA GLU A 62 15.24 -1.96 -9.08
C GLU A 62 13.86 -1.32 -8.86
N LEU A 63 13.83 -0.22 -8.11
CA LEU A 63 12.61 0.54 -7.83
C LEU A 63 12.21 1.43 -9.01
N LYS A 64 11.10 1.09 -9.68
CA LYS A 64 10.50 1.91 -10.74
C LYS A 64 9.72 3.11 -10.17
N ALA A 65 9.08 2.94 -9.02
CA ALA A 65 8.35 3.99 -8.33
C ALA A 65 9.30 5.08 -7.81
N LYS A 66 9.16 6.32 -8.30
CA LYS A 66 9.97 7.47 -7.86
C LYS A 66 9.21 8.30 -6.84
N TYR A 67 9.91 8.68 -5.77
CA TYR A 67 9.46 9.67 -4.79
C TYR A 67 10.63 10.58 -4.42
N HIS A 68 10.37 11.87 -4.27
CA HIS A 68 11.38 12.87 -3.94
C HIS A 68 11.70 12.83 -2.44
N PHE A 69 12.55 11.88 -2.04
CA PHE A 69 13.10 11.85 -0.68
C PHE A 69 14.04 13.04 -0.48
N GLY A 70 13.74 13.89 0.52
CA GLY A 70 14.45 15.15 0.76
C GLY A 70 13.52 16.35 0.95
N ASP A 71 12.30 16.27 0.41
CA ASP A 71 11.24 17.26 0.60
C ASP A 71 9.99 16.63 1.23
N TYR A 72 9.21 17.42 1.97
CA TYR A 72 7.95 16.94 2.54
C TYR A 72 6.84 16.98 1.48
N GLY A 73 6.45 15.80 0.98
CA GLY A 73 5.33 15.67 0.05
C GLY A 73 3.96 15.82 0.73
N SER A 74 2.95 16.19 -0.06
CA SER A 74 1.57 16.24 0.42
C SER A 74 1.02 14.82 0.67
N TYR A 75 -0.06 14.71 1.45
CA TYR A 75 -0.74 13.42 1.64
C TYR A 75 -1.12 12.73 0.32
N LYS A 76 -1.51 13.52 -0.70
CA LYS A 76 -1.83 13.00 -2.03
C LYS A 76 -0.60 12.40 -2.73
N ASP A 77 0.56 13.01 -2.58
CA ASP A 77 1.81 12.51 -3.17
C ASP A 77 2.27 11.22 -2.49
N MET A 78 2.10 11.14 -1.16
CA MET A 78 2.38 9.92 -0.39
C MET A 78 1.48 8.75 -0.83
N LEU A 79 0.17 9.00 -0.98
CA LEU A 79 -0.76 8.00 -1.49
C LEU A 79 -0.44 7.59 -2.93
N LYS A 80 -0.11 8.56 -3.78
CA LYS A 80 0.28 8.30 -5.17
C LYS A 80 1.47 7.35 -5.22
N TYR A 81 2.50 7.61 -4.42
CA TYR A 81 3.67 6.74 -4.32
C TYR A 81 3.32 5.30 -3.90
N MET A 82 2.51 5.11 -2.86
CA MET A 82 2.10 3.76 -2.43
C MET A 82 1.31 3.01 -3.52
N ARG A 83 0.45 3.70 -4.27
CA ARG A 83 -0.30 3.11 -5.39
C ARG A 83 0.60 2.74 -6.55
N THR A 84 1.59 3.58 -6.86
CA THR A 84 2.59 3.27 -7.88
C THR A 84 3.41 2.04 -7.50
N ILE A 85 3.73 1.85 -6.22
CA ILE A 85 4.39 0.63 -5.74
C ILE A 85 3.50 -0.60 -5.93
N GLU A 86 2.24 -0.54 -5.50
CA GLU A 86 1.29 -1.65 -5.69
C GLU A 86 1.17 -2.03 -7.18
N PHE A 87 1.10 -1.03 -8.06
CA PHE A 87 0.99 -1.24 -9.50
C PHE A 87 2.19 -2.00 -10.07
N TYR A 88 3.42 -1.58 -9.73
CA TYR A 88 4.62 -2.25 -10.24
C TYR A 88 4.84 -3.61 -9.61
N TYR A 89 4.50 -3.76 -8.33
CA TYR A 89 4.85 -4.93 -7.54
C TYR A 89 3.64 -5.61 -6.88
N PRO A 90 2.61 -6.02 -7.64
CA PRO A 90 1.33 -6.49 -7.10
C PRO A 90 1.44 -7.82 -6.35
N HIS A 91 2.51 -8.59 -6.58
CA HIS A 91 2.74 -9.88 -5.94
C HIS A 91 3.47 -9.80 -4.60
N ILE A 92 4.09 -8.65 -4.30
CA ILE A 92 4.79 -8.39 -3.04
C ILE A 92 4.17 -7.25 -2.24
N THR A 93 3.33 -6.41 -2.85
CA THR A 93 2.68 -5.30 -2.19
C THR A 93 1.20 -5.21 -2.51
N LYS A 94 0.43 -4.73 -1.53
CA LYS A 94 -1.00 -4.52 -1.68
C LYS A 94 -1.45 -3.32 -0.86
N LEU A 95 -2.19 -2.41 -1.46
CA LEU A 95 -2.79 -1.29 -0.76
C LEU A 95 -4.02 -1.79 0.01
N ILE A 96 -4.01 -1.56 1.31
CA ILE A 96 -5.11 -1.93 2.21
C ILE A 96 -5.78 -0.68 2.75
N ARG A 97 -7.11 -0.62 2.63
CA ARG A 97 -7.89 0.46 3.24
C ARG A 97 -8.37 -0.01 4.61
N ILE A 98 -7.85 0.60 5.66
CA ILE A 98 -8.20 0.25 7.04
C ILE A 98 -9.42 1.01 7.55
N GLY A 99 -9.76 2.15 6.95
CA GLY A 99 -10.93 2.92 7.37
C GLY A 99 -11.14 4.25 6.66
N LEU A 100 -11.89 5.11 7.35
CA LEU A 100 -12.19 6.49 6.99
C LEU A 100 -11.79 7.39 8.17
N SER A 101 -11.26 8.57 7.87
CA SER A 101 -11.06 9.63 8.85
C SER A 101 -12.41 10.28 9.23
N HIS A 102 -12.37 11.17 10.22
CA HIS A 102 -13.53 11.98 10.60
C HIS A 102 -14.03 12.88 9.45
N GLU A 103 -13.15 13.24 8.52
CA GLU A 103 -13.46 14.09 7.35
C GLU A 103 -13.69 13.24 6.08
N ASP A 104 -14.02 11.96 6.24
CA ASP A 104 -14.25 11.01 5.15
C ASP A 104 -13.04 10.79 4.21
N ALA A 105 -11.83 11.12 4.65
CA ALA A 105 -10.62 10.78 3.92
C ALA A 105 -10.29 9.28 4.12
N PRO A 106 -9.95 8.53 3.06
CA PRO A 106 -9.58 7.12 3.19
C PRO A 106 -8.28 6.99 3.98
N ILE A 107 -8.26 6.09 4.97
CA ILE A 107 -7.02 5.73 5.68
C ILE A 107 -6.50 4.45 5.03
N GLU A 108 -5.39 4.58 4.32
CA GLU A 108 -4.76 3.53 3.51
C GLU A 108 -3.39 3.20 4.09
N GLY A 109 -3.03 1.92 4.07
CA GLY A 109 -1.71 1.40 4.38
C GLY A 109 -1.22 0.50 3.26
N LEU A 110 0.08 0.21 3.23
CA LEU A 110 0.69 -0.67 2.25
C LEU A 110 1.15 -1.95 2.94
N LYS A 111 0.54 -3.08 2.58
CA LYS A 111 0.98 -4.41 3.00
C LYS A 111 2.16 -4.83 2.14
N ILE A 112 3.23 -5.33 2.75
CA ILE A 112 4.41 -5.87 2.06
C ILE A 112 4.65 -7.31 2.53
N GLY A 113 4.75 -8.25 1.59
CA GLY A 113 4.94 -9.66 1.92
C GLY A 113 4.94 -10.55 0.67
N TYR A 114 5.66 -11.68 0.72
CA TYR A 114 5.63 -12.70 -0.32
C TYR A 114 5.41 -14.09 0.29
N PRO A 115 4.46 -14.90 -0.21
CA PRO A 115 3.34 -14.51 -1.05
C PRO A 115 2.45 -13.45 -0.35
N ILE A 116 1.96 -12.45 -1.09
CA ILE A 116 1.22 -11.31 -0.51
C ILE A 116 -0.12 -11.69 0.17
N HIS A 117 -0.71 -12.81 -0.23
CA HIS A 117 -1.97 -13.33 0.30
C HIS A 117 -1.81 -14.24 1.52
N ASP A 118 -0.58 -14.58 1.90
CA ASP A 118 -0.34 -15.44 3.06
C ASP A 118 -0.52 -14.65 4.37
N THR A 119 -1.61 -14.93 5.07
CA THR A 119 -1.97 -14.34 6.37
C THR A 119 -1.48 -15.16 7.56
N SER A 120 -0.85 -16.32 7.34
CA SER A 120 -0.30 -17.17 8.41
C SER A 120 1.02 -16.63 8.98
N LYS A 121 1.73 -15.80 8.21
CA LYS A 121 2.97 -15.15 8.63
C LYS A 121 2.71 -14.10 9.70
N ARG A 122 3.66 -14.00 10.63
CA ARG A 122 3.70 -12.92 11.63
C ARG A 122 3.78 -11.56 10.92
N ALA A 123 3.08 -10.58 11.46
CA ALA A 123 3.05 -9.22 10.91
C ALA A 123 3.75 -8.21 11.82
N PHE A 124 4.52 -7.30 11.23
CA PHE A 124 5.01 -6.10 11.89
C PHE A 124 4.17 -4.91 11.46
N TRP A 125 3.62 -4.17 12.41
CA TRP A 125 2.88 -2.94 12.11
C TRP A 125 3.78 -1.73 12.29
N ILE A 126 3.89 -0.92 11.24
CA ILE A 126 4.65 0.32 11.25
C ILE A 126 3.68 1.45 10.87
N ASP A 127 3.42 2.34 11.82
CA ASP A 127 2.71 3.59 11.57
C ASP A 127 3.61 4.80 11.83
N GLY A 128 3.20 5.92 11.26
CA GLY A 128 3.86 7.20 11.45
C GLY A 128 2.86 8.34 11.34
N ASN A 129 3.26 9.51 11.85
CA ASN A 129 2.51 10.76 11.73
C ASN A 129 1.13 10.73 12.42
N ILE A 130 1.03 10.10 13.60
CA ILE A 130 -0.21 10.13 14.36
C ILE A 130 -0.55 11.52 14.90
N HIS A 131 0.49 12.32 15.18
CA HIS A 131 0.35 13.75 15.36
C HIS A 131 0.65 14.44 14.02
N ALA A 132 -0.30 15.22 13.52
CA ALA A 132 -0.22 15.87 12.21
C ALA A 132 0.97 16.83 12.04
N ARG A 133 1.67 17.22 13.12
CA ARG A 133 2.85 18.10 13.08
C ARG A 133 4.18 17.35 13.02
N GLU A 134 4.17 16.02 13.10
CA GLU A 134 5.37 15.17 13.13
C GLU A 134 5.73 14.69 11.72
N TRP A 135 5.98 15.62 10.80
CA TRP A 135 6.17 15.33 9.36
C TRP A 135 7.38 14.44 9.07
N ALA A 136 8.39 14.45 9.93
CA ALA A 136 9.51 13.53 9.83
C ALA A 136 9.07 12.06 9.90
N SER A 137 8.07 11.74 10.73
CA SER A 137 7.61 10.37 10.95
C SER A 137 6.96 9.75 9.70
N SER A 138 6.10 10.50 8.98
CA SER A 138 5.53 10.03 7.71
C SER A 138 6.61 9.83 6.65
N HIS A 139 7.58 10.75 6.58
CA HIS A 139 8.68 10.64 5.62
C HIS A 139 9.57 9.42 5.91
N THR A 140 9.83 9.11 7.18
CA THR A 140 10.56 7.89 7.58
C THR A 140 9.79 6.61 7.22
N ALA A 141 8.46 6.59 7.38
CA ALA A 141 7.65 5.42 7.00
C ALA A 141 7.70 5.17 5.47
N LEU A 142 7.62 6.22 4.65
CA LEU A 142 7.79 6.09 3.20
C LEU A 142 9.20 5.64 2.81
N TYR A 143 10.21 6.14 3.53
CA TYR A 143 11.58 5.73 3.33
C TYR A 143 11.75 4.24 3.64
N PHE A 144 11.12 3.72 4.70
CA PHE A 144 11.13 2.29 4.99
C PHE A 144 10.57 1.46 3.83
N ILE A 145 9.44 1.87 3.26
CA ILE A 145 8.85 1.21 2.07
C ILE A 145 9.84 1.20 0.90
N ASN A 146 10.52 2.32 0.64
CA ASN A 146 11.55 2.40 -0.39
C ASN A 146 12.70 1.43 -0.14
N GLN A 147 13.20 1.36 1.09
CA GLN A 147 14.31 0.47 1.44
C GLN A 147 13.90 -1.01 1.36
N ALA A 148 12.66 -1.34 1.71
CA ALA A 148 12.13 -2.71 1.64
C ALA A 148 12.17 -3.28 0.22
N HIS A 149 11.96 -2.44 -0.80
CA HIS A 149 12.03 -2.85 -2.22
C HIS A 149 13.45 -2.81 -2.79
N ARG A 150 14.35 -2.03 -2.18
CA ARG A 150 15.72 -1.82 -2.70
C ARG A 150 16.73 -2.86 -2.21
N PHE A 151 16.57 -3.38 -0.99
CA PHE A 151 17.56 -4.31 -0.44
C PHE A 151 17.16 -5.76 -0.63
N ARG A 152 18.04 -6.52 -1.28
CA ARG A 152 17.90 -7.98 -1.37
C ARG A 152 17.83 -8.68 -0.02
N ALA A 153 18.47 -8.15 1.02
CA ALA A 153 18.35 -8.70 2.38
C ALA A 153 16.89 -8.70 2.88
N PHE A 154 16.06 -7.78 2.37
CA PHE A 154 14.65 -7.69 2.70
C PHE A 154 13.80 -8.77 2.02
N SER A 155 14.29 -9.40 0.94
CA SER A 155 13.56 -10.47 0.25
C SER A 155 13.29 -11.67 1.17
N LEU A 156 14.27 -12.04 2.01
CA LEU A 156 14.14 -13.09 3.01
C LEU A 156 13.17 -12.70 4.13
N LEU A 157 13.15 -11.42 4.52
CA LEU A 157 12.24 -10.92 5.55
C LEU A 157 10.79 -10.98 5.08
N ILE A 158 10.49 -10.53 3.86
CA ILE A 158 9.11 -10.53 3.33
C ILE A 158 8.61 -11.94 3.01
N GLN A 159 9.51 -12.92 2.82
CA GLN A 159 9.16 -14.34 2.74
C GLN A 159 8.75 -14.93 4.10
N THR A 160 9.26 -14.38 5.20
CA THR A 160 9.04 -14.89 6.55
C THR A 160 7.96 -14.11 7.33
N PHE A 161 7.87 -12.81 7.08
CA PHE A 161 6.99 -11.87 7.77
C PHE A 161 6.15 -11.08 6.78
N ASN A 162 5.04 -10.55 7.27
CA ASN A 162 4.30 -9.46 6.63
C ASN A 162 4.66 -8.14 7.31
N PHE A 163 4.64 -7.05 6.55
CA PHE A 163 4.76 -5.68 7.03
C PHE A 163 3.54 -4.88 6.60
#